data_AF-A0A4R3L7C2-F1
#
_entry.id   AF-A0A4R3L7C2-F1
#
_cell.length_a   1.000
_cell.length_b   1.000
_cell.length_c   1.000
_cell.angle_alpha   90.00
_cell.angle_beta   90.00
_cell.angle_gamma   90.00
#
_symmetry.space_group_name_H-M   'P 1'
#
loop_
_entity.id
_entity.type
_entity.pdbx_description
1 polymer ?
#
loop_
_entity_poly.entity_id
_entity_poly.type
_entity_poly.pdbx_seq_one_letter_code
_entity_poly.pdbx_strand_id
1 'polypeptide(L)'
;MEPHMEQTSVQSSKHSGRQETFKYLFSFFWMMLFTGCAFYVVAQQVFTPSLTFWALISLAIVQVFLQLSIFMHLDQKGHKIQIIFFSIGVFIAGVSAVVMVVVR
;
A
#
# COMPACT_ATOMS: atom_id res chain seq x y z
N MET A 1 15.00 58.28 -14.28
CA MET A 1 15.40 57.10 -15.06
C MET A 1 15.43 55.93 -14.08
N GLU A 2 14.36 55.17 -14.07
CA GLU A 2 14.26 53.93 -13.30
C GLU A 2 14.97 52.84 -14.10
N PRO A 3 15.91 52.11 -13.48
CA PRO A 3 16.15 50.74 -13.88
C PRO A 3 15.34 49.84 -12.95
N HIS A 4 14.32 49.23 -13.53
CA HIS A 4 13.61 48.08 -13.01
C HIS A 4 14.62 46.98 -12.66
N MET A 5 15.11 46.97 -11.42
CA MET A 5 15.76 45.81 -10.86
C MET A 5 14.66 44.83 -10.47
N GLU A 6 14.32 44.01 -11.46
CA GLU A 6 14.23 42.58 -11.31
C GLU A 6 13.53 42.18 -10.00
N GLN A 7 12.20 42.02 -10.09
CA GLN A 7 11.47 41.05 -9.30
C GLN A 7 12.15 39.69 -9.50
N THR A 8 13.25 39.47 -8.80
CA THR A 8 13.61 38.15 -8.31
C THR A 8 12.42 37.77 -7.46
N SER A 9 11.51 37.05 -8.10
CA SER A 9 10.59 36.14 -7.48
C SER A 9 11.39 35.20 -6.60
N VAL A 10 11.76 35.70 -5.41
CA VAL A 10 11.85 34.90 -4.20
C VAL A 10 10.42 34.44 -3.93
N GLN A 11 9.89 33.61 -4.82
CA GLN A 11 8.63 32.91 -4.65
C GLN A 11 8.92 31.84 -3.64
N SER A 12 8.81 32.28 -2.38
CA SER A 12 8.74 31.55 -1.12
C SER A 12 8.38 30.08 -1.31
N SER A 13 9.42 29.29 -1.52
CA SER A 13 9.46 27.83 -1.53
C SER A 13 9.42 27.31 -0.09
N LYS A 14 8.37 27.64 0.68
CA LYS A 14 8.29 27.24 2.10
C LYS A 14 6.88 27.02 2.66
N HIS A 15 5.94 26.52 1.86
CA HIS A 15 4.62 26.12 2.39
C HIS A 15 4.00 24.83 1.83
N SER A 16 4.70 24.07 0.99
CA SER A 16 4.14 22.85 0.37
C SER A 16 4.56 21.52 1.01
N GLY A 17 5.68 21.46 1.75
CA GLY A 17 6.22 20.19 2.25
C GLY A 17 5.45 19.50 3.38
N ARG A 18 4.54 20.20 4.08
CA ARG A 18 3.84 19.62 5.24
C ARG A 18 2.57 18.84 4.88
N GLN A 19 1.94 19.13 3.75
CA GLN A 19 0.74 18.41 3.32
C GLN A 19 1.04 17.03 2.72
N GLU A 20 2.27 16.82 2.23
CA GLU A 20 2.66 15.56 1.62
C GLU A 20 2.76 14.45 2.68
N THR A 21 3.31 14.76 3.85
CA THR A 21 3.46 13.80 4.97
C THR A 21 2.11 13.31 5.52
N PHE A 22 1.09 14.17 5.58
CA PHE A 22 -0.24 13.75 6.05
C PHE A 22 -0.94 12.77 5.09
N LYS A 23 -0.70 12.88 3.78
CA LYS A 23 -1.25 11.92 2.80
C LYS A 23 -0.65 10.52 3.00
N TYR A 24 0.65 10.42 3.26
CA TYR A 24 1.29 9.13 3.59
C TYR A 24 0.76 8.53 4.89
N LEU A 25 0.53 9.36 5.92
CA LEU A 25 0.02 8.89 7.20
C LEU A 25 -1.42 8.36 7.12
N PHE A 26 -2.26 8.97 6.27
CA PHE A 26 -3.62 8.50 6.04
C PHE A 26 -3.65 7.14 5.33
N SER A 27 -2.80 6.94 4.32
CA SER A 27 -2.65 5.65 3.64
C SER A 27 -2.11 4.56 4.57
N PHE A 28 -1.16 4.90 5.45
CA PHE A 28 -0.64 4.00 6.48
C PHE A 28 -1.72 3.60 7.50
N PHE A 29 -2.52 4.56 7.94
CA PHE A 29 -3.61 4.32 8.88
C PHE A 29 -4.67 3.36 8.31
N TRP A 30 -5.01 3.50 7.02
CA TRP A 30 -5.99 2.62 6.36
C TRP A 30 -5.52 1.15 6.30
N MET A 31 -4.22 0.93 6.07
CA MET A 31 -3.61 -0.39 6.09
C MET A 31 -3.67 -0.99 7.50
N MET A 32 -3.30 -0.21 8.52
CA MET A 32 -3.32 -0.63 9.92
C MET A 32 -4.73 -0.98 10.39
N LEU A 33 -5.74 -0.20 9.99
CA LEU A 33 -7.14 -0.46 10.28
C LEU A 33 -7.58 -1.82 9.71
N PHE A 34 -7.26 -2.10 8.45
CA PHE A 34 -7.61 -3.36 7.81
C PHE A 34 -6.93 -4.57 8.49
N THR A 35 -5.66 -4.43 8.89
CA THR A 35 -4.96 -5.50 9.61
C THR A 35 -5.57 -5.73 10.99
N GLY A 36 -5.88 -4.66 11.72
CA GLY A 36 -6.59 -4.76 13.00
C GLY A 36 -7.96 -5.43 12.87
N CYS A 37 -8.68 -5.15 11.78
CA CYS A 37 -9.95 -5.81 11.48
C CYS A 37 -9.78 -7.32 11.23
N ALA A 38 -8.72 -7.74 10.52
CA ALA A 38 -8.40 -9.16 10.35
C ALA A 38 -8.17 -9.88 11.69
N PHE A 39 -7.38 -9.25 12.58
CA PHE A 39 -7.15 -9.80 13.91
C PHE A 39 -8.42 -9.88 14.75
N TYR A 40 -9.29 -8.88 14.66
CA TYR A 40 -10.58 -8.91 15.36
C TYR A 40 -11.47 -10.08 14.90
N VAL A 41 -11.54 -10.32 13.59
CA VAL A 41 -12.29 -11.45 13.01
C VAL A 41 -11.73 -12.79 13.49
N VAL A 42 -10.41 -12.94 13.55
CA VAL A 42 -9.75 -14.16 14.06
C VAL A 42 -9.91 -14.33 15.57
N ALA A 43 -9.82 -13.24 16.33
CA ALA A 43 -9.86 -13.25 17.79
C ALA A 43 -11.24 -13.64 18.33
N GLN A 44 -12.31 -13.23 17.64
CA GLN A 44 -13.65 -13.57 18.06
C GLN A 44 -13.92 -15.09 17.99
N GLN A 45 -13.20 -15.87 17.16
CA GLN A 45 -13.38 -17.34 17.00
C GLN A 45 -14.84 -17.79 16.81
N VAL A 46 -15.79 -16.87 16.58
CA VAL A 46 -17.22 -17.16 16.45
C VAL A 46 -17.53 -17.91 15.15
N PHE A 47 -16.61 -17.90 14.18
CA PHE A 47 -16.77 -18.49 12.86
C PHE A 47 -16.03 -19.82 12.71
N THR A 48 -16.65 -20.76 11.97
CA THR A 48 -16.04 -22.02 11.56
C THR A 48 -14.64 -21.80 10.96
N PRO A 49 -13.64 -22.65 11.25
CA PRO A 49 -12.27 -22.48 10.78
C PRO A 49 -12.16 -22.23 9.27
N SER A 50 -13.03 -22.85 8.47
CA SER A 50 -13.11 -22.63 7.02
C SER A 50 -13.51 -21.20 6.65
N LEU A 51 -14.46 -20.60 7.37
CA LEU A 51 -14.94 -19.24 7.07
C LEU A 51 -13.90 -18.19 7.48
N THR A 52 -13.23 -18.39 8.62
CA THR A 52 -12.09 -17.58 9.05
C THR A 52 -10.95 -17.63 8.03
N PHE A 53 -10.65 -18.80 7.47
CA PHE A 53 -9.63 -18.97 6.44
C PHE A 53 -9.95 -18.17 5.16
N TRP A 54 -11.18 -18.28 4.63
CA TRP A 54 -11.60 -17.53 3.44
C TRP A 54 -11.62 -16.02 3.68
N ALA A 55 -12.05 -15.57 4.87
CA ALA A 55 -12.01 -14.17 5.24
C ALA A 55 -10.58 -13.61 5.28
N LEU A 56 -9.65 -14.36 5.87
CA LEU A 56 -8.24 -13.97 5.93
C LEU A 56 -7.58 -13.89 4.56
N ILE A 57 -7.86 -14.82 3.65
CA ILE A 57 -7.34 -14.77 2.28
C ILE A 57 -7.86 -13.53 1.54
N SER A 58 -9.16 -13.21 1.65
CA SER A 58 -9.71 -11.99 1.06
C SER A 58 -9.04 -10.73 1.61
N LEU A 59 -8.85 -10.63 2.94
CA LEU A 59 -8.16 -9.49 3.55
C LEU A 59 -6.67 -9.44 3.17
N ALA A 60 -6.01 -10.58 3.04
CA ALA A 60 -4.60 -10.67 2.64
C ALA A 60 -4.39 -10.16 1.21
N ILE A 61 -5.30 -10.46 0.28
CA ILE A 61 -5.25 -9.92 -1.08
C ILE A 61 -5.39 -8.39 -1.03
N VAL A 62 -6.37 -7.86 -0.30
CA VAL A 62 -6.56 -6.41 -0.13
C VAL A 62 -5.30 -5.75 0.47
N GLN A 63 -4.66 -6.39 1.45
CA GLN A 63 -3.41 -5.91 2.04
C GLN A 63 -2.27 -5.82 1.03
N VAL A 64 -2.08 -6.84 0.18
CA VAL A 64 -1.05 -6.81 -0.88
C VAL A 64 -1.32 -5.65 -1.86
N PHE A 65 -2.57 -5.40 -2.22
CA PHE A 65 -2.95 -4.25 -3.05
C PHE A 65 -2.66 -2.91 -2.37
N LEU A 66 -3.00 -2.75 -1.09
CA LEU A 66 -2.72 -1.53 -0.34
C LEU A 66 -1.21 -1.31 -0.17
N GLN A 67 -0.44 -2.37 0.10
CA GLN A 67 1.03 -2.31 0.15
C GLN A 67 1.62 -1.87 -1.19
N LEU A 68 1.12 -2.42 -2.30
CA LEU A 68 1.48 -1.95 -3.64
C LEU A 68 1.06 -0.50 -3.87
N SER A 69 -0.14 -0.10 -3.42
CA SER A 69 -0.68 1.25 -3.62
C SER A 69 0.08 2.32 -2.86
N ILE A 70 0.60 2.02 -1.65
CA ILE A 70 1.52 2.90 -0.92
C ILE A 70 2.87 2.96 -1.63
N PHE A 71 3.38 1.82 -2.12
CA PHE A 71 4.59 1.80 -2.95
C PHE A 71 4.41 2.61 -4.24
N MET A 72 3.18 2.74 -4.76
CA MET A 72 2.84 3.46 -5.98
C MET A 72 2.79 5.01 -5.83
N HIS A 73 3.09 5.57 -4.66
CA HIS A 73 3.18 7.03 -4.52
C HIS A 73 4.61 7.58 -4.62
N LEU A 74 5.60 6.72 -4.85
CA LEU A 74 6.95 7.14 -5.21
C LEU A 74 7.27 6.54 -6.57
N ASP A 75 6.89 7.24 -7.64
CA ASP A 75 7.76 7.47 -8.79
C ASP A 75 6.92 7.97 -9.97
N GLN A 76 6.88 9.29 -10.14
CA GLN A 76 6.83 9.80 -11.50
C GLN A 76 8.07 9.27 -12.23
N LYS A 77 7.93 8.21 -13.04
CA LYS A 77 8.67 7.86 -14.29
C LYS A 77 8.98 6.36 -14.52
N GLY A 78 8.70 5.45 -13.59
CA GLY A 78 9.19 4.06 -13.65
C GLY A 78 8.12 2.98 -13.73
N HIS A 79 7.25 3.00 -14.74
CA HIS A 79 6.11 2.06 -14.95
C HIS A 79 6.43 0.54 -14.95
N LYS A 80 7.69 0.12 -14.75
CA LYS A 80 8.13 -1.27 -14.91
C LYS A 80 8.40 -2.02 -13.60
N ILE A 81 8.84 -1.32 -12.55
CA ILE A 81 9.29 -2.02 -11.32
C ILE A 81 8.10 -2.69 -10.63
N GLN A 82 6.97 -2.00 -10.54
CA GLN A 82 5.79 -2.49 -9.83
C GLN A 82 5.11 -3.65 -10.55
N ILE A 83 5.12 -3.64 -11.90
CA ILE A 83 4.64 -4.77 -12.72
C ILE A 83 5.51 -6.02 -12.47
N ILE A 84 6.83 -5.85 -12.34
CA ILE A 84 7.78 -6.93 -12.09
C ILE A 84 7.55 -7.55 -10.71
N PHE A 85 7.39 -6.71 -9.68
CA PHE A 85 7.14 -7.17 -8.31
C PHE A 85 5.80 -7.88 -8.18
N PHE A 86 4.75 -7.39 -8.85
CA PHE A 86 3.46 -8.06 -8.89
C PHE A 86 3.53 -9.42 -9.59
N SER A 87 4.22 -9.52 -10.74
CA SER A 87 4.38 -10.77 -11.49
C SER A 87 5.14 -11.83 -10.69
N ILE A 88 6.24 -11.46 -10.04
CA ILE A 88 7.02 -12.37 -9.17
C ILE A 88 6.21 -12.76 -7.93
N GLY A 89 5.51 -11.81 -7.31
CA GLY A 89 4.66 -12.07 -6.14
C GLY A 89 3.55 -13.07 -6.44
N VAL A 90 2.86 -12.91 -7.57
CA VAL A 90 1.82 -13.85 -8.03
C VAL A 90 2.41 -15.23 -8.33
N PHE A 91 3.59 -15.30 -8.94
CA PHE A 91 4.26 -16.56 -9.22
C PHE A 91 4.60 -17.32 -7.92
N ILE A 92 5.23 -16.64 -6.95
CA ILE A 92 5.58 -17.24 -5.65
C ILE A 92 4.32 -17.64 -4.87
N ALA A 93 3.30 -16.78 -4.83
CA ALA A 93 2.04 -17.07 -4.16
C ALA A 93 1.34 -18.29 -4.78
N GLY A 94 1.31 -18.37 -6.11
CA GLY A 94 0.76 -19.52 -6.84
C GLY A 94 1.51 -20.81 -6.54
N VAL A 95 2.85 -20.80 -6.60
CA VAL A 95 3.67 -21.98 -6.28
C VAL A 95 3.47 -22.41 -4.83
N SER A 96 3.48 -21.49 -3.86
CA SER A 96 3.24 -21.80 -2.45
C SER A 96 1.84 -22.38 -2.21
N ALA A 97 0.81 -21.84 -2.85
CA ALA A 97 -0.56 -22.35 -2.73
C ALA A 97 -0.67 -23.79 -3.29
N VAL A 98 -0.07 -24.05 -4.45
CA VAL A 98 -0.03 -25.38 -5.06
C VAL A 98 0.74 -26.35 -4.17
N VAL A 99 1.91 -25.98 -3.64
CA VAL A 99 2.68 -26.81 -2.71
C VAL A 99 1.87 -27.14 -1.47
N MET A 100 1.19 -26.16 -0.86
CA MET A 100 0.40 -26.41 0.35
C MET A 100 -0.80 -27.33 0.09
N VAL A 101 -1.41 -27.25 -1.10
CA VAL A 101 -2.50 -28.16 -1.51
C VAL A 101 -1.97 -29.57 -1.83
N VAL A 102 -0.80 -29.68 -2.46
CA VAL A 102 -0.17 -30.96 -2.84
C VAL A 102 0.47 -31.69 -1.66
N VAL A 103 0.99 -30.96 -0.67
CA VAL A 103 1.65 -31.49 0.55
C VAL A 103 0.64 -31.79 1.67
N ARG A 104 -0.66 -31.52 1.44
CA ARG A 104 -1.74 -31.88 2.36
C ARG A 104 -2.00 -33.39 2.36
#